data_AF-A0A3D1DHI0-F1
#
_entry.id   AF-A0A3D1DHI0-F1
#
_cell.length_a   1.000
_cell.length_b   1.000
_cell.length_c   1.000
_cell.angle_alpha   90.00
_cell.angle_beta   90.00
_cell.angle_gamma   90.00
#
_symmetry.space_group_name_H-M   'P 1'
#
loop_
_entity.id
_entity.type
_entity.pdbx_description
1 polymer ?
#
loop_
_entity_poly.entity_id
_entity_poly.type
_entity_poly.pdbx_seq_one_letter_code
_entity_poly.pdbx_strand_id
1 'polypeptide(L)'
;VADHQVAHVYVKDPDDLPRVQELLEATEGVDRVLDRAAQAEVGLDHRRSGELVAVADPGAWFTYYFWLDDNLAPDYARTVDIHRKPGYDPVELFIDPELSWPAARVAGRLLKKKLGMRYYMDVIGLDGSIVKGSHGRLPTPGREADEGPVLIGSSTAIARDRVEMTEVKDLLLELQFGPASG
;
A
#
# COMPACT_ATOMS: atom_id res chain seq x y z
N VAL A 1 7.39 6.10 -5.48
CA VAL A 1 6.36 6.19 -4.41
C VAL A 1 5.75 4.81 -4.26
N ALA A 2 6.01 4.15 -3.13
CA ALA A 2 5.50 2.82 -2.84
C ALA A 2 4.24 2.92 -1.98
N ASP A 3 3.23 2.13 -2.30
CA ASP A 3 2.02 1.96 -1.51
C ASP A 3 1.60 0.49 -1.56
N HIS A 4 1.95 -0.26 -0.51
CA HIS A 4 1.69 -1.69 -0.42
C HIS A 4 2.22 -2.47 -1.63
N GLN A 5 1.34 -3.05 -2.45
CA GLN A 5 1.71 -3.92 -3.58
C GLN A 5 1.85 -3.16 -4.90
N VAL A 6 1.78 -1.83 -4.88
CA VAL A 6 1.92 -0.99 -6.08
C VAL A 6 2.96 0.09 -5.81
N ALA A 7 3.87 0.30 -6.76
CA ALA A 7 4.84 1.37 -6.70
C ALA A 7 4.88 2.16 -8.01
N HIS A 8 4.71 3.47 -7.91
CA HIS A 8 5.00 4.38 -9.02
C HIS A 8 6.50 4.68 -9.03
N VAL A 9 7.15 4.40 -10.15
CA VAL A 9 8.57 4.65 -10.36
C VAL A 9 8.71 5.83 -11.30
N TYR A 10 9.34 6.89 -10.80
CA TYR A 10 9.57 8.11 -11.55
C TYR A 10 11.01 8.13 -12.06
N VAL A 11 11.17 8.19 -13.37
CA VAL A 11 12.46 8.17 -14.04
C VAL A 11 12.71 9.55 -14.63
N LYS A 12 13.77 10.21 -14.15
CA LYS A 12 14.08 11.59 -14.53
C LYS A 12 14.55 11.70 -15.98
N ASP A 13 15.41 10.78 -16.39
CA ASP A 13 15.96 10.73 -17.75
C ASP A 13 15.22 9.64 -18.56
N PRO A 14 14.50 9.99 -19.63
CA PRO A 14 13.83 9.00 -20.48
C PRO A 14 14.77 7.92 -21.05
N ASP A 15 16.05 8.23 -21.23
CA ASP A 15 17.03 7.26 -21.77
C ASP A 15 17.33 6.12 -20.78
N ASP A 16 17.07 6.33 -19.48
CA ASP A 16 17.24 5.31 -18.44
C ASP A 16 16.05 4.33 -18.37
N LEU A 17 14.91 4.63 -19.01
CA LEU A 17 13.68 3.84 -18.87
C LEU A 17 13.85 2.35 -19.18
N PRO A 18 14.46 1.95 -20.32
CA PRO A 18 14.64 0.53 -20.61
C PRO A 18 15.46 -0.19 -19.54
N ARG A 19 16.49 0.49 -19.01
CA ARG A 19 17.36 -0.09 -18.00
C ARG A 19 16.68 -0.21 -16.64
N VAL A 20 15.92 0.80 -16.23
CA VAL A 20 15.16 0.77 -14.97
C VAL A 20 14.08 -0.31 -15.04
N GLN A 21 13.37 -0.44 -16.17
CA GLN A 21 12.39 -1.49 -16.37
C GLN A 21 13.01 -2.88 -16.23
N GLU A 22 14.13 -3.15 -16.92
CA GLU A 22 14.84 -4.44 -16.84
C GLU A 22 15.26 -4.77 -15.39
N LEU A 23 15.75 -3.79 -14.64
CA LEU A 23 16.12 -3.98 -13.23
C LEU A 23 14.92 -4.35 -12.36
N LEU A 24 13.78 -3.69 -12.55
CA LEU A 24 12.56 -3.98 -11.82
C LEU A 24 12.02 -5.37 -12.15
N GLU A 25 11.97 -5.73 -13.43
CA GLU A 25 11.52 -7.05 -13.90
C GLU A 25 12.42 -8.18 -13.39
N ALA A 26 13.71 -7.92 -13.19
CA ALA A 26 14.65 -8.89 -12.64
C ALA A 26 14.65 -8.96 -11.10
N THR A 27 13.92 -8.07 -10.41
CA THR A 27 13.90 -8.01 -8.95
C THR A 27 12.91 -9.03 -8.37
N GLU A 28 13.39 -9.90 -7.49
CA GLU A 28 12.53 -10.85 -6.77
C GLU A 28 11.42 -10.12 -6.00
N GLY A 29 10.18 -10.60 -6.11
CA GLY A 29 9.02 -9.97 -5.48
C GLY A 29 8.28 -8.96 -6.36
N VAL A 30 8.75 -8.70 -7.59
CA VAL A 30 8.05 -7.89 -8.60
C VAL A 30 7.37 -8.81 -9.61
N ASP A 31 6.04 -8.75 -9.66
CA ASP A 31 5.19 -9.55 -10.58
C ASP A 31 5.15 -8.91 -11.97
N ARG A 32 4.87 -7.60 -12.01
CA ARG A 32 4.66 -6.86 -13.27
C ARG A 32 5.27 -5.48 -13.20
N VAL A 33 5.82 -5.05 -14.33
CA VAL A 33 6.21 -3.66 -14.57
C VAL A 33 5.38 -3.14 -15.73
N LEU A 34 4.61 -2.08 -15.49
CA LEU A 34 3.70 -1.48 -16.45
C LEU A 34 4.35 -0.22 -17.02
N ASP A 35 4.75 -0.30 -18.27
CA ASP A 35 5.09 0.89 -19.06
C ASP A 35 3.84 1.72 -19.38
N ARG A 36 4.01 2.81 -20.13
CA ARG A 36 2.91 3.72 -20.48
C ARG A 36 1.78 3.02 -21.26
N ALA A 37 2.12 2.10 -22.16
CA ALA A 37 1.13 1.38 -22.96
C ALA A 37 0.34 0.39 -22.09
N ALA A 38 1.03 -0.40 -21.28
CA ALA A 38 0.43 -1.34 -20.35
C ALA A 38 -0.41 -0.63 -19.27
N GLN A 39 0.01 0.56 -18.81
CA GLN A 39 -0.77 1.41 -17.92
C GLN A 39 -2.08 1.87 -18.57
N ALA A 40 -2.07 2.22 -19.86
CA ALA A 40 -3.28 2.65 -20.57
C ALA A 40 -4.31 1.51 -20.66
N GLU A 41 -3.87 0.28 -20.89
CA GLU A 41 -4.75 -0.91 -20.94
C GLU A 41 -5.50 -1.17 -19.63
N VAL A 42 -4.89 -0.81 -18.49
CA VAL A 42 -5.49 -1.01 -17.15
C VAL A 42 -6.05 0.29 -16.54
N GLY A 43 -6.14 1.37 -17.31
CA GLY A 43 -6.71 2.65 -16.86
C GLY A 43 -5.83 3.43 -15.88
N LEU A 44 -4.53 3.15 -15.82
CA LEU A 44 -3.55 3.82 -14.97
C LEU A 44 -2.74 4.90 -15.70
N ASP A 45 -2.87 5.06 -17.03
CA ASP A 45 -2.18 6.13 -17.75
C ASP A 45 -2.76 7.51 -17.39
N HIS A 46 -2.15 8.10 -16.36
CA HIS A 46 -2.52 9.39 -15.82
C HIS A 46 -1.26 10.21 -15.60
N ARG A 47 -1.35 11.54 -15.71
CA ARG A 47 -0.23 12.49 -15.48
C ARG A 47 0.42 12.42 -14.09
N ARG A 48 -0.16 11.66 -13.16
CA ARG A 48 0.34 11.46 -11.79
C ARG A 48 1.01 10.10 -11.64
N SER A 49 0.83 9.19 -12.59
CA SER A 49 1.51 7.91 -12.61
C SER A 49 2.95 8.13 -13.01
N GLY A 50 3.87 7.42 -12.34
CA GLY A 50 5.26 7.34 -12.76
C GLY A 50 5.41 6.80 -14.18
N GLU A 51 6.58 7.00 -14.77
CA GLU A 51 6.89 6.47 -16.10
C GLU A 51 6.75 4.94 -16.14
N LEU A 52 6.99 4.28 -15.01
CA LEU A 52 6.69 2.87 -14.79
C LEU A 52 5.82 2.70 -13.54
N VAL A 53 4.99 1.65 -13.53
CA VAL A 53 4.26 1.19 -12.34
C VAL A 53 4.62 -0.26 -12.07
N ALA A 54 5.21 -0.54 -10.92
CA ALA A 54 5.51 -1.90 -10.48
C ALA A 54 4.38 -2.47 -9.62
N VAL A 55 4.06 -3.75 -9.82
CA VAL A 55 3.12 -4.52 -9.02
C VAL A 55 3.90 -5.66 -8.35
N ALA A 56 3.71 -5.83 -7.05
CA ALA A 56 4.40 -6.86 -6.29
C ALA A 56 3.77 -8.25 -6.51
N ASP A 57 4.59 -9.28 -6.31
CA ASP A 57 4.17 -10.68 -6.25
C ASP A 57 3.09 -10.93 -5.18
N PRO A 58 2.27 -11.99 -5.34
CA PRO A 58 1.45 -12.48 -4.24
C PRO A 58 2.28 -12.71 -2.98
N GLY A 59 1.90 -12.09 -1.87
CA GLY A 59 2.62 -12.20 -0.59
C GLY A 59 3.84 -11.28 -0.45
N ALA A 60 4.19 -10.51 -1.48
CA ALA A 60 5.19 -9.46 -1.44
C ALA A 60 4.55 -8.06 -1.38
N TRP A 61 5.34 -7.07 -0.97
CA TRP A 61 4.96 -5.66 -0.93
C TRP A 61 6.20 -4.76 -0.95
N PHE A 62 6.04 -3.50 -1.29
CA PHE A 62 7.10 -2.51 -1.39
C PHE A 62 7.15 -1.63 -0.14
N THR A 63 8.33 -1.47 0.45
CA THR A 63 8.57 -0.46 1.48
C THR A 63 8.87 0.90 0.82
N TYR A 64 8.72 1.99 1.57
CA TYR A 64 9.10 3.33 1.08
C TYR A 64 10.60 3.63 1.27
N TYR A 65 11.35 2.71 1.88
CA TYR A 65 12.69 2.98 2.41
C TYR A 65 13.64 3.34 1.27
N PHE A 66 14.08 4.59 1.27
CA PHE A 66 15.02 5.13 0.28
C PHE A 66 16.47 5.09 0.77
N TRP A 67 16.70 4.57 1.98
CA TRP A 67 18.01 4.35 2.57
C TRP A 67 18.38 2.86 2.45
N LEU A 68 19.68 2.59 2.37
CA LEU A 68 20.22 1.21 2.31
C LEU A 68 20.83 0.76 3.64
N ASP A 69 21.07 1.70 4.56
CA ASP A 69 21.61 1.45 5.90
C ASP A 69 20.62 2.01 6.92
N ASP A 70 20.07 1.14 7.77
CA ASP A 70 19.10 1.50 8.81
C ASP A 70 19.66 2.45 9.88
N ASN A 71 20.99 2.58 9.98
CA ASN A 71 21.62 3.60 10.82
C ASN A 71 21.50 5.02 10.23
N LEU A 72 21.24 5.12 8.92
CA LEU A 72 20.97 6.37 8.21
C LEU A 72 19.46 6.63 8.06
N ALA A 73 18.62 5.76 8.61
CA ALA A 73 17.17 5.94 8.58
C ALA A 73 16.78 7.26 9.27
N PRO A 74 15.86 8.05 8.68
CA PRO A 74 15.36 9.25 9.33
C PRO A 74 14.69 8.95 10.67
N ASP A 75 14.81 9.85 11.65
CA ASP A 75 14.18 9.68 12.99
C ASP A 75 12.70 9.32 12.93
N TYR A 76 11.97 9.87 11.95
CA TYR A 76 10.53 9.64 11.79
C TYR A 76 10.21 8.18 11.40
N ALA A 77 11.15 7.43 10.81
CA ALA A 77 10.92 6.07 10.33
C ALA A 77 10.52 5.12 11.46
N ARG A 78 11.10 5.32 12.65
CA ARG A 78 10.83 4.53 13.87
C ARG A 78 9.60 5.00 14.66
N THR A 79 8.77 5.85 14.05
CA THR A 79 7.60 6.46 14.68
C THR A 79 6.37 6.36 13.77
N VAL A 80 5.19 6.62 14.35
CA VAL A 80 3.96 6.89 13.58
C VAL A 80 3.93 8.38 13.27
N ASP A 81 4.38 8.79 12.08
CA ASP A 81 4.46 10.20 11.65
C ASP A 81 4.01 10.38 10.19
N ILE A 82 2.68 10.38 10.02
CA ILE A 82 2.00 10.49 8.73
C ILE A 82 2.30 11.78 7.96
N HIS A 83 2.85 12.82 8.61
CA HIS A 83 3.10 14.11 7.97
C HIS A 83 4.51 14.19 7.37
N ARG A 84 5.45 13.40 7.89
CA ARG A 84 6.84 13.38 7.42
C ARG A 84 7.17 12.19 6.54
N LYS A 85 6.46 11.07 6.71
CA LYS A 85 6.70 9.88 5.90
C LYS A 85 6.21 10.07 4.47
N PRO A 86 7.03 9.68 3.46
CA PRO A 86 6.67 9.84 2.06
C PRO A 86 5.65 8.78 1.56
N GLY A 87 5.32 7.78 2.38
CA GLY A 87 4.37 6.72 2.10
C GLY A 87 3.89 6.07 3.40
N TYR A 88 2.83 5.27 3.30
CA TYR A 88 2.35 4.47 4.42
C TYR A 88 3.29 3.29 4.69
N ASP A 89 3.48 2.95 5.96
CA ASP A 89 4.32 1.84 6.40
C ASP A 89 3.53 0.90 7.32
N PRO A 90 3.13 -0.29 6.85
CA PRO A 90 2.40 -1.26 7.66
C PRO A 90 3.16 -1.74 8.91
N VAL A 91 4.49 -1.58 8.96
CA VAL A 91 5.31 -1.91 10.14
C VAL A 91 4.88 -1.06 11.35
N GLU A 92 4.31 0.12 11.13
CA GLU A 92 3.79 1.01 12.18
C GLU A 92 2.66 0.42 13.02
N LEU A 93 2.00 -0.64 12.54
CA LEU A 93 0.98 -1.36 13.29
C LEU A 93 1.57 -2.23 14.41
N PHE A 94 2.89 -2.37 14.46
CA PHE A 94 3.60 -3.25 15.38
C PHE A 94 4.57 -2.46 16.25
N ILE A 95 4.70 -2.91 17.50
CA ILE A 95 5.84 -2.51 18.32
C ILE A 95 7.05 -3.29 17.84
N ASP A 96 8.19 -2.62 17.73
CA ASP A 96 9.47 -3.22 17.38
C ASP A 96 9.74 -4.46 18.26
N PRO A 97 9.78 -5.68 17.68
CA PRO A 97 9.98 -6.91 18.43
C PRO A 97 11.36 -6.99 19.10
N GLU A 98 12.34 -6.22 18.63
CA GLU A 98 13.68 -6.17 19.22
C GLU A 98 13.77 -5.22 20.42
N LEU A 99 12.71 -4.42 20.67
CA LEU A 99 12.71 -3.46 21.76
C LEU A 99 12.66 -4.15 23.12
N SER A 100 13.71 -3.92 23.92
CA SER A 100 13.73 -4.37 25.32
C SER A 100 12.74 -3.57 26.17
N TRP A 101 11.86 -4.26 26.89
CA TRP A 101 10.87 -3.67 27.81
C TRP A 101 9.98 -2.59 27.15
N PRO A 102 9.21 -2.92 26.10
CA PRO A 102 8.48 -1.94 25.30
C PRO A 102 7.49 -1.10 26.13
N ALA A 103 6.81 -1.71 27.10
CA ALA A 103 5.89 -1.01 28.00
C ALA A 103 6.59 0.07 28.83
N ALA A 104 7.80 -0.21 29.35
CA ALA A 104 8.58 0.75 30.14
C ALA A 104 9.03 1.93 29.26
N ARG A 105 9.42 1.65 28.01
CA ARG A 105 9.80 2.68 27.06
C ARG A 105 8.63 3.60 26.71
N VAL A 106 7.46 3.03 26.40
CA VAL A 106 6.22 3.79 26.17
C VAL A 106 5.88 4.65 27.39
N ALA A 107 5.89 4.07 28.60
CA ALA A 107 5.62 4.80 29.84
C ALA A 107 6.58 5.99 30.03
N GLY A 108 7.87 5.80 29.77
CA GLY A 108 8.88 6.87 29.81
C GLY A 108 8.63 7.97 28.79
N ARG A 109 8.21 7.63 27.56
CA ARG A 109 7.83 8.63 26.54
C ARG A 109 6.58 9.42 26.94
N LEU A 110 5.56 8.75 27.48
CA LEU A 110 4.35 9.39 27.98
C LEU A 110 4.62 10.31 29.18
N LEU A 111 5.56 9.94 30.07
CA LEU A 111 5.99 10.82 31.16
C LEU A 111 6.65 12.09 30.62
N LYS A 112 7.57 11.99 29.66
CA LYS A 112 8.18 13.16 28.99
C LYS A 112 7.11 14.06 28.36
N LYS A 113 6.13 13.48 27.66
CA LYS A 113 4.97 14.20 27.12
C LYS A 113 4.22 14.96 28.21
N LYS A 114 3.90 14.29 29.33
CA LYS A 114 3.17 14.88 30.47
C LYS A 114 3.95 16.03 31.12
N LEU A 115 5.27 15.97 31.11
CA LEU A 115 6.16 17.03 31.62
C LEU A 115 6.41 18.16 30.60
N GLY A 116 5.76 18.14 29.43
CA GLY A 116 5.91 19.18 28.40
C GLY A 116 7.25 19.12 27.64
N MET A 117 8.01 18.03 27.77
CA MET A 117 9.25 17.85 27.05
C MET A 117 8.98 17.40 25.62
N ARG A 118 9.86 17.80 24.69
CA ARG A 118 9.88 17.21 23.34
C ARG A 118 10.20 15.72 23.43
N TYR A 119 9.47 14.90 22.69
CA TYR A 119 9.65 13.45 22.64
C TYR A 119 9.27 12.91 21.26
N TYR A 120 9.81 11.75 20.92
CA TYR A 120 9.32 10.90 19.84
C TYR A 120 8.75 9.62 20.45
N MET A 121 7.70 9.07 19.83
CA MET A 121 7.18 7.74 20.14
C MET A 121 7.92 6.73 19.25
N ASP A 122 9.19 6.52 19.58
CA ASP A 122 10.17 5.74 18.80
C ASP A 122 10.18 4.27 19.23
N VAL A 123 9.08 3.60 18.90
CA VAL A 123 8.79 2.19 19.26
C VAL A 123 8.50 1.32 18.05
N ILE A 124 8.65 1.85 16.83
CA ILE A 124 8.42 1.12 15.58
C ILE A 124 9.78 0.63 15.04
N GLY A 125 9.79 -0.62 14.58
CA GLY A 125 10.96 -1.23 13.95
C GLY A 125 11.11 -0.83 12.49
N LEU A 126 12.16 -1.30 11.82
CA LEU A 126 12.36 -1.14 10.37
C LEU A 126 12.32 -2.49 9.63
N ASP A 127 12.05 -3.59 10.35
CA ASP A 127 11.93 -4.91 9.73
C ASP A 127 10.56 -5.05 9.06
N GLY A 128 10.53 -4.86 7.74
CA GLY A 128 9.33 -5.06 6.92
C GLY A 128 8.80 -6.51 6.91
N SER A 129 9.62 -7.49 7.28
CA SER A 129 9.25 -8.91 7.21
C SER A 129 8.16 -9.30 8.22
N ILE A 130 7.93 -8.49 9.27
CA ILE A 130 6.90 -8.74 10.28
C ILE A 130 5.48 -8.59 9.71
N VAL A 131 5.34 -7.83 8.62
CA VAL A 131 4.08 -7.60 7.92
C VAL A 131 3.74 -8.84 7.10
N LYS A 132 2.62 -9.50 7.42
CA LYS A 132 2.20 -10.76 6.79
C LYS A 132 1.03 -10.62 5.80
N GLY A 133 0.60 -9.40 5.51
CA GLY A 133 -0.48 -9.12 4.58
C GLY A 133 -0.34 -7.74 3.97
N SER A 134 -0.80 -7.59 2.73
CA SER A 134 -0.74 -6.34 1.96
C SER A 134 -1.90 -6.29 0.95
N HIS A 135 -2.01 -5.20 0.19
CA HIS A 135 -3.08 -5.00 -0.79
C HIS A 135 -2.65 -4.12 -1.96
N GLY A 136 -3.52 -4.00 -2.96
CA GLY A 136 -3.32 -3.08 -4.09
C GLY A 136 -3.11 -3.79 -5.43
N ARG A 137 -2.88 -5.11 -5.45
CA ARG A 137 -2.93 -5.91 -6.68
C ARG A 137 -4.34 -6.38 -7.00
N LEU A 138 -4.58 -6.67 -8.28
CA LEU A 138 -5.80 -7.35 -8.71
C LEU A 138 -5.75 -8.83 -8.31
N PRO A 139 -6.92 -9.49 -8.18
CA PRO A 139 -6.99 -10.96 -8.08
C PRO A 139 -6.19 -11.63 -9.20
N THR A 140 -5.62 -12.79 -8.89
CA THR A 140 -4.90 -13.60 -9.86
C THR A 140 -5.88 -14.04 -10.97
N PRO A 141 -5.53 -13.91 -12.27
CA PRO A 141 -6.41 -14.31 -13.36
C PRO A 141 -6.90 -15.76 -13.21
N GLY A 142 -8.22 -15.95 -13.26
CA GLY A 142 -8.87 -17.24 -13.03
C GLY A 142 -9.12 -17.61 -11.56
N ARG A 143 -8.73 -16.75 -10.61
CA ARG A 143 -8.98 -16.91 -9.16
C ARG A 143 -9.81 -15.77 -8.58
N GLU A 144 -10.51 -15.02 -9.43
CA GLU A 144 -11.31 -13.86 -9.04
C GLU A 144 -12.39 -14.23 -8.00
N ALA A 145 -12.95 -15.44 -8.08
CA ALA A 145 -13.92 -15.94 -7.11
C ALA A 145 -13.34 -16.22 -5.72
N ASP A 146 -12.04 -16.55 -5.64
CA ASP A 146 -11.36 -16.87 -4.37
C ASP A 146 -10.70 -15.64 -3.73
N GLU A 147 -10.21 -14.72 -4.56
CA GLU A 147 -9.35 -13.60 -4.16
C GLU A 147 -10.06 -12.23 -4.27
N GLY A 148 -11.19 -12.17 -4.96
CA GLY A 148 -11.96 -10.96 -5.18
C GLY A 148 -12.87 -10.57 -4.01
N PRO A 149 -13.31 -9.30 -3.97
CA PRO A 149 -14.29 -8.86 -2.98
C PRO A 149 -15.66 -9.53 -3.21
N VAL A 150 -16.37 -9.79 -2.12
CA VAL A 150 -17.74 -10.32 -2.16
C VAL A 150 -18.74 -9.28 -1.66
N LEU A 151 -19.84 -9.10 -2.40
CA LEU A 151 -20.97 -8.29 -1.97
C LEU A 151 -22.00 -9.20 -1.30
N ILE A 152 -22.15 -9.06 0.03
CA ILE A 152 -23.10 -9.86 0.82
C ILE A 152 -24.24 -8.94 1.29
N GLY A 153 -25.48 -9.36 1.05
CA GLY A 153 -26.68 -8.63 1.45
C GLY A 153 -27.78 -9.54 1.97
N SER A 154 -28.72 -8.97 2.72
CA SER A 154 -29.91 -9.67 3.23
C SER A 154 -31.05 -9.77 2.21
N SER A 155 -30.90 -9.16 1.04
CA SER A 155 -31.87 -9.14 -0.06
C SER A 155 -31.16 -9.51 -1.37
N THR A 156 -31.86 -10.26 -2.23
CA THR A 156 -31.38 -10.62 -3.56
C THR A 156 -31.86 -9.65 -4.65
N ALA A 157 -32.55 -8.57 -4.29
CA ALA A 157 -33.16 -7.63 -5.26
C ALA A 157 -32.15 -7.02 -6.25
N ILE A 158 -30.92 -6.77 -5.79
CA ILE A 158 -29.82 -6.21 -6.59
C ILE A 158 -28.73 -7.25 -6.89
N ALA A 159 -29.00 -8.55 -6.69
CA ALA A 159 -28.00 -9.59 -6.91
C ALA A 159 -27.57 -9.63 -8.39
N ARG A 160 -26.25 -9.77 -8.60
CA ARG A 160 -25.59 -9.87 -9.90
C ARG A 160 -24.44 -10.88 -9.79
N ASP A 161 -24.12 -11.55 -10.89
CA ASP A 161 -22.99 -12.49 -10.95
C ASP A 161 -21.63 -11.77 -10.90
N ARG A 162 -21.59 -10.54 -11.40
CA ARG A 162 -20.42 -9.67 -11.39
C ARG A 162 -20.85 -8.24 -11.11
N VAL A 163 -20.06 -7.54 -10.30
CA VAL A 163 -20.24 -6.13 -9.96
C VAL A 163 -18.88 -5.45 -10.10
N GLU A 164 -18.80 -4.46 -10.97
CA GLU A 164 -17.62 -3.60 -11.01
C GLU A 164 -17.61 -2.70 -9.77
N MET A 165 -16.41 -2.42 -9.22
CA MET A 165 -16.30 -1.56 -8.02
C MET A 165 -16.94 -0.18 -8.22
N THR A 166 -16.96 0.33 -9.46
CA THR A 166 -17.60 1.61 -9.82
C THR A 166 -19.13 1.56 -9.78
N GLU A 167 -19.73 0.37 -9.86
CA GLU A 167 -21.19 0.17 -9.86
C GLU A 167 -21.76 0.01 -8.46
N VAL A 168 -20.91 -0.29 -7.46
CA VAL A 168 -21.33 -0.58 -6.08
C VAL A 168 -22.22 0.53 -5.52
N LYS A 169 -21.87 1.80 -5.76
CA LYS A 169 -22.68 2.94 -5.34
C LYS A 169 -24.10 2.87 -5.89
N ASP A 170 -24.24 2.65 -7.19
CA ASP A 170 -25.54 2.71 -7.87
C ASP A 170 -26.42 1.51 -7.46
N LEU A 171 -25.81 0.34 -7.25
CA LEU A 171 -26.50 -0.82 -6.68
C LEU A 171 -27.05 -0.54 -5.28
N LEU A 172 -26.26 0.09 -4.41
CA LEU A 172 -26.71 0.44 -3.06
C LEU A 172 -27.84 1.48 -3.10
N LEU A 173 -27.82 2.42 -4.05
CA LEU A 173 -28.91 3.38 -4.24
C LEU A 173 -30.17 2.70 -4.76
N GLU A 174 -30.06 1.76 -5.72
CA GLU A 174 -31.18 0.97 -6.22
C GLU A 174 -31.82 0.13 -5.11
N LEU A 175 -31.01 -0.50 -4.26
CA LEU A 175 -31.52 -1.28 -3.13
C LEU A 175 -32.30 -0.42 -2.12
N GLN A 176 -31.82 0.80 -1.87
CA GLN A 176 -32.40 1.70 -0.87
C GLN A 176 -33.65 2.42 -1.37
N PHE A 177 -33.68 2.83 -2.64
CA PHE A 177 -34.71 3.73 -3.19
C PHE A 177 -35.56 3.12 -4.31
N GLY A 178 -35.24 1.90 -4.75
CA GLY A 178 -35.78 1.31 -5.97
C GLY A 178 -35.03 1.76 -7.22
N PRO A 179 -35.37 1.20 -8.39
CA PRO A 179 -34.73 1.55 -9.65
C PRO A 179 -34.89 3.04 -9.94
N ALA A 180 -33.84 3.67 -10.47
CA ALA A 180 -33.91 5.06 -10.91
C ALA A 180 -35.01 5.20 -11.98
N SER A 181 -35.99 6.05 -11.73
CA SER A 181 -37.00 6.42 -12.72
C SER A 181 -36.27 7.06 -13.91
N GLY A 182 -36.25 6.37 -15.06
CA GLY A 182 -35.71 6.90 -16.32
C GLY A 182 -36.49 8.07 -16.86
#